data_AF-A0A8J3CWG9-F1
#
_entry.id   AF-A0A8J3CWG9-F1
#
_cell.length_a   1.000
_cell.length_b   1.000
_cell.length_c   1.000
_cell.angle_alpha   90.00
_cell.angle_beta   90.00
_cell.angle_gamma   90.00
#
_symmetry.space_group_name_H-M   'P 1'
#
loop_
_entity.id
_entity.type
_entity.pdbx_description
1 polymer ?
#
loop_
_entity_poly.entity_id
_entity_poly.type
_entity_poly.pdbx_seq_one_letter_code
_entity_poly.pdbx_strand_id
1 'polypeptide(L)'
;MNSALTEMEKGDYQKANTFFRQIIESNQPIPPEMPYFFAETLFQLEQYDNSQNFLSRYLQINGFRGENYQKAKDLEERLKEPLKAIQACDLCDRRGYRYALCTTCEGEKKISQPCNYCKGRGAVGCNRCFGKGLVTRRNIFNIVEYHECGQCSGQGKHTCPQCEGSLEEVSDCRSCNGLGRMVEENICNHQAAPKHMSLVFQKLQSLHANTNE
;
A
#
# COMPACT_ATOMS: atom_id res chain seq x y z
N MET A 1 -14.44 -4.89 -30.07
CA MET A 1 -14.41 -6.32 -29.65
C MET A 1 -13.56 -7.16 -30.60
N ASN A 2 -13.79 -7.13 -31.91
CA ASN A 2 -13.08 -7.95 -32.89
C ASN A 2 -11.54 -7.90 -32.77
N SER A 3 -10.95 -6.71 -32.64
CA SER A 3 -9.49 -6.58 -32.48
C SER A 3 -8.95 -7.30 -31.25
N ALA A 4 -9.68 -7.30 -30.13
CA ALA A 4 -9.27 -8.00 -28.92
C ALA A 4 -9.30 -9.53 -29.12
N LEU A 5 -10.36 -10.05 -29.75
CA LEU A 5 -10.50 -11.48 -30.04
C LEU A 5 -9.41 -11.97 -31.00
N THR A 6 -9.10 -11.20 -32.04
CA THR A 6 -8.02 -11.52 -32.97
C THR A 6 -6.66 -11.62 -32.27
N GLU A 7 -6.37 -10.75 -31.30
CA GLU A 7 -5.12 -10.86 -30.54
C GLU A 7 -5.15 -12.05 -29.55
N MET A 8 -6.31 -12.38 -28.96
CA MET A 8 -6.47 -13.60 -28.17
C MET A 8 -6.19 -14.87 -29.00
N GLU A 9 -6.69 -14.94 -30.24
CA GLU A 9 -6.46 -16.07 -31.15
C GLU A 9 -4.98 -16.26 -31.51
N LYS A 10 -4.22 -15.16 -31.52
CA LYS A 10 -2.76 -15.18 -31.71
C LYS A 10 -1.98 -15.52 -30.43
N GLY A 11 -2.66 -15.60 -29.28
CA GLY A 11 -2.03 -15.77 -27.96
C GLY A 11 -1.42 -14.48 -27.38
N ASP A 12 -1.66 -13.31 -27.98
CA ASP A 12 -1.16 -12.02 -27.48
C ASP A 12 -2.17 -11.42 -26.48
N TYR A 13 -2.20 -12.00 -25.29
CA TYR A 13 -3.13 -11.61 -24.23
C TYR A 13 -2.86 -10.20 -23.69
N GLN A 14 -1.61 -9.71 -23.75
CA GLN A 14 -1.26 -8.34 -23.36
C GLN A 14 -1.95 -7.33 -24.27
N LYS A 15 -1.84 -7.49 -25.60
CA LYS A 15 -2.55 -6.59 -26.54
C LYS A 15 -4.06 -6.76 -26.46
N ALA A 16 -4.56 -7.98 -26.32
CA ALA A 16 -5.99 -8.21 -26.12
C ALA A 16 -6.52 -7.45 -24.90
N ASN A 17 -5.80 -7.49 -23.77
CA ASN A 17 -6.12 -6.74 -22.56
C ASN A 17 -6.14 -5.22 -22.80
N THR A 18 -5.19 -4.68 -23.56
CA THR A 18 -5.22 -3.25 -23.95
C THR A 18 -6.49 -2.92 -24.72
N PHE A 19 -6.86 -3.71 -25.73
CA PHE A 19 -8.09 -3.47 -26.50
C PHE A 19 -9.36 -3.61 -25.65
N PHE A 20 -9.43 -4.57 -24.73
CA PHE A 20 -10.57 -4.70 -23.82
C PHE A 20 -10.71 -3.49 -22.89
N ARG A 21 -9.60 -2.97 -22.36
CA ARG A 21 -9.61 -1.76 -21.52
C ARG A 21 -10.06 -0.53 -22.29
N GLN A 22 -9.60 -0.36 -23.52
CA GLN A 22 -10.06 0.73 -24.40
C GLN A 22 -11.58 0.68 -24.65
N ILE A 23 -12.16 -0.52 -24.81
CA ILE A 23 -13.61 -0.67 -24.95
C ILE A 23 -14.33 -0.20 -23.67
N ILE A 24 -13.84 -0.60 -22.48
CA ILE A 24 -14.41 -0.16 -21.20
C ILE A 24 -14.32 1.36 -21.05
N GLU A 25 -13.18 1.95 -21.39
CA GLU A 25 -12.93 3.40 -21.31
C GLU A 25 -13.79 4.21 -22.30
N SER A 26 -14.20 3.60 -23.42
CA SER A 26 -15.02 4.26 -24.44
C SER A 26 -16.45 4.62 -23.99
N ASN A 27 -16.90 4.16 -22.81
CA ASN A 27 -18.26 4.33 -22.30
C ASN A 27 -19.38 3.86 -23.25
N GLN A 28 -19.05 3.01 -24.24
CA GLN A 28 -20.04 2.39 -25.12
C GLN A 28 -20.71 1.19 -24.44
N PRO A 29 -21.92 0.80 -24.89
CA PRO A 29 -22.56 -0.43 -24.42
C PRO A 29 -21.63 -1.63 -24.60
N ILE A 30 -21.31 -2.30 -23.48
CA ILE A 30 -20.41 -3.45 -23.48
C ILE A 30 -21.16 -4.67 -24.04
N PRO A 31 -20.62 -5.37 -25.07
CA PRO A 31 -21.24 -6.57 -25.59
C PRO A 31 -21.42 -7.65 -24.50
N PRO A 32 -22.55 -8.38 -24.47
CA PRO A 32 -22.84 -9.33 -23.39
C PRO A 32 -21.81 -10.45 -23.21
N GLU A 33 -21.14 -10.87 -24.29
CA GLU A 33 -20.11 -11.91 -24.26
C GLU A 33 -18.70 -11.37 -23.93
N MET A 34 -18.48 -10.06 -24.02
CA MET A 34 -17.17 -9.45 -23.76
C MET A 34 -16.61 -9.75 -22.36
N PRO A 35 -17.40 -9.72 -21.26
CA PRO A 35 -16.91 -10.07 -19.93
C PRO A 35 -16.30 -11.47 -19.83
N TYR A 36 -16.81 -12.46 -20.58
CA TYR A 36 -16.22 -13.80 -20.61
C TYR A 36 -14.82 -13.78 -21.26
N PHE A 37 -14.70 -13.21 -22.46
CA PHE A 37 -13.41 -13.15 -23.16
C PHE A 37 -12.38 -12.31 -22.42
N PHE A 38 -12.83 -11.25 -21.75
CA PHE A 38 -11.94 -10.44 -20.93
C PHE A 38 -11.49 -11.19 -19.68
N ALA A 39 -12.37 -11.95 -19.03
CA ALA A 39 -11.99 -12.82 -17.92
C ALA A 39 -10.97 -13.89 -18.35
N GLU A 40 -11.16 -14.52 -19.51
CA GLU A 40 -10.20 -15.49 -20.05
C GLU A 40 -8.84 -14.85 -20.34
N THR A 41 -8.82 -13.65 -20.91
CA THR A 41 -7.59 -12.87 -21.14
C THR A 41 -6.87 -12.58 -19.83
N LEU A 42 -7.59 -12.13 -18.81
CA LEU A 42 -7.03 -11.82 -17.50
C LEU A 42 -6.50 -13.07 -16.78
N PHE A 43 -7.13 -14.23 -16.99
CA PHE A 43 -6.62 -15.49 -16.47
C PHE A 43 -5.24 -15.83 -17.05
N GLN A 44 -5.07 -15.66 -18.36
CA GLN A 44 -3.80 -15.92 -19.05
C GLN A 44 -2.70 -14.94 -18.66
N LEU A 45 -3.10 -13.74 -18.20
CA LEU A 45 -2.20 -12.74 -17.63
C LEU A 45 -2.02 -12.88 -16.11
N GLU A 46 -2.45 -13.99 -15.50
CA GLU A 46 -2.34 -14.26 -14.06
C GLU A 46 -3.06 -13.24 -13.16
N GLN A 47 -3.94 -12.40 -13.72
CA GLN A 47 -4.78 -11.45 -12.98
C GLN A 47 -6.06 -12.13 -12.50
N TYR A 48 -5.90 -13.16 -11.66
CA TYR A 48 -6.96 -14.09 -11.30
C TYR A 48 -8.16 -13.45 -10.57
N ASP A 49 -7.92 -12.49 -9.67
CA ASP A 49 -9.02 -11.76 -8.98
C ASP A 49 -9.87 -10.95 -9.98
N ASN A 50 -9.21 -10.21 -10.87
CA ASN A 50 -9.89 -9.47 -11.93
C ASN A 50 -10.65 -10.42 -12.86
N SER A 51 -10.03 -11.54 -13.24
CA SER A 51 -10.66 -12.58 -14.06
C SER A 51 -11.95 -13.10 -13.41
N GLN A 52 -11.90 -13.45 -12.12
CA GLN A 52 -13.07 -13.90 -11.36
C GLN A 52 -14.19 -12.84 -11.30
N ASN A 53 -13.84 -11.57 -11.13
CA ASN A 53 -14.81 -10.48 -11.08
C ASN A 53 -15.56 -10.33 -12.42
N PHE A 54 -14.85 -10.35 -13.55
CA PHE A 54 -15.48 -10.28 -14.87
C PHE A 54 -16.27 -11.54 -15.22
N LEU A 55 -15.78 -12.72 -14.83
CA LEU A 55 -16.48 -13.98 -15.01
C LEU A 55 -17.80 -14.01 -14.23
N SER A 56 -17.78 -13.54 -12.98
CA SER A 56 -18.98 -13.44 -12.14
C SER A 56 -20.01 -12.51 -12.77
N ARG A 57 -19.57 -11.40 -13.37
CA ARG A 57 -20.45 -10.49 -14.14
C ARG A 57 -21.03 -11.12 -15.39
N TYR A 58 -20.22 -11.86 -16.15
CA TYR A 58 -20.69 -12.62 -17.30
C TYR A 58 -21.85 -13.56 -16.92
N LEU A 59 -21.65 -14.37 -15.89
CA LEU A 59 -22.64 -15.33 -15.39
C LEU A 59 -23.89 -14.62 -14.85
N GLN A 60 -23.75 -13.46 -14.23
CA GLN A 60 -24.88 -12.67 -13.74
C GLN A 60 -25.74 -12.09 -14.87
N ILE A 61 -25.11 -11.57 -15.93
CA ILE A 61 -25.81 -10.90 -17.04
C ILE A 61 -26.48 -11.93 -17.96
N ASN A 62 -25.74 -12.97 -18.34
CA ASN A 62 -26.19 -13.92 -19.35
C ASN A 62 -26.85 -15.17 -18.76
N GLY A 63 -26.51 -15.52 -17.50
CA GLY A 63 -26.96 -16.75 -16.87
C GLY A 63 -26.59 -17.99 -17.68
N PHE A 64 -27.47 -19.01 -17.65
CA PHE A 64 -27.32 -20.26 -18.41
C PHE A 64 -27.54 -20.09 -19.93
N ARG A 65 -27.94 -18.90 -20.39
CA ARG A 65 -28.25 -18.63 -21.80
C ARG A 65 -27.06 -18.06 -22.57
N GLY A 66 -25.95 -17.76 -21.88
CA GLY A 66 -24.74 -17.25 -22.52
C GLY A 66 -24.09 -18.28 -23.44
N GLU A 67 -23.57 -17.83 -24.57
CA GLU A 67 -22.97 -18.72 -25.57
C GLU A 67 -21.75 -19.47 -25.01
N ASN A 68 -21.01 -18.81 -24.12
CA ASN A 68 -19.83 -19.33 -23.45
C ASN A 68 -20.11 -19.83 -22.03
N TYR A 69 -21.37 -20.14 -21.65
CA TYR A 69 -21.71 -20.58 -20.29
C TYR A 69 -20.88 -21.78 -19.82
N GLN A 70 -20.73 -22.81 -20.65
CA GLN A 70 -19.96 -24.00 -20.27
C GLN A 70 -18.48 -23.67 -20.06
N LYS A 71 -17.87 -22.90 -20.98
CA LYS A 71 -16.48 -22.45 -20.84
C LYS A 71 -16.29 -21.54 -19.63
N ALA A 72 -17.29 -20.71 -19.30
CA ALA A 72 -17.29 -19.87 -18.13
C ALA A 72 -17.29 -20.71 -16.84
N LYS A 73 -18.01 -21.83 -16.80
CA LYS A 73 -17.96 -22.78 -15.69
C LYS A 73 -16.63 -23.50 -15.58
N ASP A 74 -16.03 -23.88 -16.70
CA ASP A 74 -14.70 -24.49 -16.71
C ASP A 74 -13.63 -23.48 -16.23
N LEU A 75 -13.75 -22.20 -16.61
CA LEU A 75 -12.87 -21.13 -16.13
C LEU A 75 -13.05 -20.86 -14.64
N GLU A 76 -14.28 -20.88 -14.13
CA GLU A 76 -14.59 -20.75 -12.70
C GLU A 76 -13.89 -21.85 -11.89
N GLU A 77 -13.87 -23.09 -12.39
CA GLU A 77 -13.17 -24.19 -11.74
C GLU A 77 -11.65 -23.99 -11.75
N ARG A 78 -11.09 -23.57 -12.89
CA ARG A 78 -9.65 -23.29 -13.05
C ARG A 78 -9.16 -22.14 -12.18
N LEU A 79 -10.03 -21.18 -11.83
CA LEU A 79 -9.71 -20.05 -10.97
C LEU A 79 -9.60 -20.42 -9.49
N LYS A 80 -10.21 -21.53 -9.04
CA LYS A 80 -10.23 -21.89 -7.62
C LYS A 80 -8.84 -22.08 -7.02
N GLU A 81 -7.97 -22.82 -7.70
CA GLU A 81 -6.61 -23.10 -7.23
C GLU A 81 -5.73 -21.84 -7.15
N PRO A 82 -5.58 -21.01 -8.20
CA PRO A 82 -4.78 -19.80 -8.10
C PRO A 82 -5.35 -18.78 -7.09
N LEU A 83 -6.67 -18.67 -6.96
CA LEU A 83 -7.27 -17.80 -5.95
C LEU A 83 -7.00 -18.30 -4.52
N LYS A 84 -7.02 -19.61 -4.27
CA LYS A 84 -6.58 -20.18 -2.99
C LYS A 84 -5.10 -19.90 -2.73
N ALA A 85 -4.25 -20.01 -3.75
CA ALA A 85 -2.83 -19.70 -3.62
C ALA A 85 -2.59 -18.23 -3.25
N ILE A 86 -3.35 -17.30 -3.82
CA ILE A 86 -3.34 -15.88 -3.43
C ILE A 86 -3.78 -15.70 -1.97
N GLN A 87 -4.86 -16.35 -1.54
CA GLN A 87 -5.36 -16.25 -0.17
C GLN A 87 -4.38 -16.81 0.86
N ALA A 88 -3.64 -17.85 0.52
CA ALA A 88 -2.63 -18.47 1.36
C ALA A 88 -1.27 -17.72 1.35
N CYS A 89 -1.11 -16.72 0.49
CA CYS A 89 0.16 -16.02 0.27
C CYS A 89 0.29 -14.77 1.16
N ASP A 90 1.21 -14.78 2.12
CA ASP A 90 1.51 -13.61 2.97
C ASP A 90 2.23 -12.46 2.24
N LEU A 91 2.77 -12.75 1.05
CA LEU A 91 3.50 -11.82 0.19
C LEU A 91 2.59 -11.08 -0.80
N CYS A 92 1.32 -11.44 -0.85
CA CYS A 92 0.37 -11.00 -1.85
C CYS A 92 -0.75 -10.18 -1.20
N ASP A 93 -1.21 -9.14 -1.88
CA ASP A 93 -2.52 -8.57 -1.60
C ASP A 93 -3.62 -9.57 -1.98
N ARG A 94 -4.85 -9.36 -1.50
CA ARG A 94 -6.02 -10.22 -1.81
C ARG A 94 -6.28 -10.36 -3.31
N ARG A 95 -5.80 -9.41 -4.10
CA ARG A 95 -5.91 -9.35 -5.56
C ARG A 95 -4.79 -10.11 -6.32
N GLY A 96 -3.77 -10.60 -5.61
CA GLY A 96 -2.63 -11.32 -6.20
C GLY A 96 -1.39 -10.46 -6.53
N TYR A 97 -1.40 -9.16 -6.20
CA TYR A 97 -0.26 -8.27 -6.40
C TYR A 97 0.76 -8.38 -5.26
N ARG A 98 2.04 -8.22 -5.57
CA ARG A 98 3.14 -8.38 -4.60
C ARG A 98 3.18 -7.21 -3.61
N TYR A 99 3.44 -7.51 -2.33
CA TYR A 99 3.81 -6.49 -1.36
C TYR A 99 5.30 -6.16 -1.47
N ALA A 100 5.60 -4.87 -1.45
CA ALA A 100 6.93 -4.32 -1.24
C ALA A 100 7.06 -3.64 0.11
N LEU A 101 8.30 -3.44 0.55
CA LEU A 101 8.58 -2.64 1.72
C LEU A 101 8.12 -1.20 1.49
N CYS A 102 7.55 -0.59 2.52
CA CYS A 102 7.22 0.82 2.46
C CYS A 102 8.52 1.64 2.34
N THR A 103 8.67 2.41 1.28
CA THR A 103 9.86 3.23 1.04
C THR A 103 10.07 4.33 2.09
N THR A 104 9.00 4.76 2.76
CA THR A 104 9.04 5.85 3.75
C THR A 104 9.51 5.40 5.13
N CYS A 105 9.16 4.19 5.55
CA CYS A 105 9.52 3.66 6.89
C CYS A 105 10.39 2.40 6.81
N GLU A 106 10.74 1.95 5.61
CA GLU A 106 11.58 0.77 5.35
C GLU A 106 11.10 -0.52 6.05
N GLY A 107 9.81 -0.60 6.40
CA GLY A 107 9.24 -1.73 7.13
C GLY A 107 9.12 -1.54 8.65
N GLU A 108 9.63 -0.45 9.21
CA GLU A 108 9.56 -0.14 10.65
C GLU A 108 8.15 0.22 11.14
N LYS A 109 7.21 0.46 10.21
CA LYS A 109 5.78 0.79 10.45
C LYS A 109 5.55 2.13 11.12
N LYS A 110 6.55 2.69 11.80
CA LYS A 110 6.50 3.96 12.51
C LYS A 110 7.55 4.90 11.93
N ILE A 111 7.30 6.19 12.10
CA ILE A 111 8.25 7.25 11.75
C ILE A 111 8.42 8.10 13.00
N SER A 112 9.67 8.33 13.37
CA SER A 112 10.01 9.36 14.36
C SER A 112 10.14 10.70 13.66
N GLN A 113 9.48 11.71 14.18
CA GLN A 113 9.57 13.08 13.68
C GLN A 113 9.73 14.04 14.87
N PRO A 114 10.33 15.22 14.65
CA PRO A 114 10.37 16.23 15.70
C PRO A 114 8.95 16.55 16.15
N CYS A 115 8.76 16.60 17.47
CA CYS A 115 7.45 16.85 18.06
C CYS A 115 6.84 18.11 17.45
N ASN A 116 5.65 17.99 16.86
CA ASN A 116 5.02 19.10 16.15
C ASN A 116 4.68 20.27 17.09
N TYR A 117 4.39 19.95 18.35
CA TYR A 117 4.01 20.92 19.36
C TYR A 117 5.19 21.77 19.84
N CYS A 118 6.31 21.16 20.26
CA CYS A 118 7.50 21.90 20.72
C CYS A 118 8.55 22.15 19.63
N LYS A 119 8.36 21.62 18.41
CA LYS A 119 9.31 21.68 17.29
C LYS A 119 10.71 21.18 17.68
N GLY A 120 10.78 20.04 18.38
CA GLY A 120 12.04 19.45 18.85
C GLY A 120 12.73 20.16 20.02
N ARG A 121 12.07 21.11 20.71
CA ARG A 121 12.66 21.85 21.84
C ARG A 121 12.45 21.22 23.22
N GLY A 122 11.54 20.25 23.34
CA GLY A 122 11.22 19.57 24.61
C GLY A 122 10.46 20.41 25.64
N ALA A 123 10.33 21.71 25.40
CA ALA A 123 9.63 22.65 26.26
C ALA A 123 8.83 23.67 25.46
N VAL A 124 7.72 24.12 26.05
CA VAL A 124 6.85 25.17 25.51
C VAL A 124 6.77 26.35 26.49
N GLY A 125 6.51 27.54 25.97
CA GLY A 125 6.36 28.73 26.81
C GLY A 125 5.15 28.61 27.72
N CYS A 126 5.29 29.06 28.97
CA CYS A 126 4.17 29.16 29.90
C CYS A 126 3.14 30.15 29.35
N ASN A 127 1.90 29.67 29.16
CA ASN A 127 0.78 30.47 28.65
C ASN A 127 0.44 31.66 29.57
N ARG A 128 0.66 31.53 30.89
CA ARG A 128 0.32 32.55 31.89
C ARG A 128 1.28 33.74 31.91
N CYS A 129 2.57 33.52 31.65
CA CYS A 129 3.57 34.59 31.60
C CYS A 129 4.18 34.80 30.21
N PHE A 130 3.62 34.18 29.18
CA PHE A 130 4.09 34.25 27.79
C PHE A 130 5.60 33.99 27.62
N GLY A 131 6.14 33.00 28.33
CA GLY A 131 7.57 32.70 28.25
C GLY A 131 8.49 33.50 29.18
N LYS A 132 8.00 34.54 29.87
CA LYS A 132 8.84 35.50 30.61
C LYS A 132 9.24 35.08 32.03
N GLY A 133 8.57 34.08 32.61
CA GLY A 133 8.75 33.69 34.02
C GLY A 133 8.12 34.63 35.04
N LEU A 134 7.73 35.85 34.62
CA LEU A 134 7.17 36.90 35.48
C LEU A 134 5.80 37.36 34.96
N VAL A 135 4.91 37.71 35.89
CA VAL A 135 3.59 38.30 35.63
C VAL A 135 3.51 39.68 36.25
N THR A 136 3.04 40.66 35.48
CA THR A 136 2.89 42.04 35.93
C THR A 136 1.51 42.28 36.52
N ARG A 137 1.44 42.91 37.70
CA ARG A 137 0.20 43.39 38.30
C ARG A 137 0.30 44.88 38.59
N ARG A 138 -0.80 45.61 38.44
CA ARG A 138 -0.87 47.02 38.84
C ARG A 138 -1.48 47.13 40.23
N ASN A 139 -0.79 47.84 41.11
CA ASN A 139 -1.29 48.17 42.44
C ASN A 139 -2.26 49.37 42.35
N ILE A 140 -2.92 49.69 43.45
CA ILE A 140 -3.85 50.80 43.68
C ILE A 140 -3.21 52.15 43.32
N PHE A 141 -1.88 52.25 43.39
CA PHE A 141 -1.08 53.42 42.98
C PHE A 141 -0.68 53.43 41.50
N ASN A 142 -1.21 52.52 40.68
CA ASN A 142 -0.90 52.35 39.27
C ASN A 142 0.58 52.01 38.96
N ILE A 143 1.34 51.61 39.97
CA ILE A 143 2.72 51.10 39.84
C ILE A 143 2.67 49.64 39.36
N VAL A 144 3.55 49.29 38.42
CA VAL A 144 3.67 47.92 37.89
C VAL A 144 4.61 47.12 38.78
N GLU A 145 4.10 46.06 39.38
CA GLU A 145 4.86 45.10 40.18
C GLU A 145 5.08 43.81 39.38
N TYR A 146 6.29 43.24 39.50
CA TYR A 146 6.67 41.98 38.88
C TYR A 146 6.59 40.86 39.90
N HIS A 147 5.79 39.85 39.60
CA HIS A 147 5.61 38.68 40.44
C HIS A 147 6.08 37.45 39.68
N GLU A 148 6.70 36.49 40.37
CA GLU A 148 7.02 35.20 39.77
C GLU A 148 5.75 34.50 39.29
N CYS A 149 5.82 33.91 38.10
CA CYS A 149 4.71 33.15 37.56
C CYS A 149 4.58 31.84 38.34
N GLY A 150 3.61 31.78 39.25
CA GLY A 150 3.36 30.58 40.07
C GLY A 150 2.96 29.33 39.30
N GLN A 151 2.65 29.44 38.00
CA GLN A 151 2.37 28.26 37.17
C GLN A 151 3.66 27.57 36.69
N CYS A 152 4.67 28.34 36.27
CA CYS A 152 5.96 27.81 35.80
C CYS A 152 7.10 28.04 36.79
N SER A 153 6.77 28.44 38.03
CA SER A 153 7.73 28.75 39.10
C SER A 153 8.92 29.60 38.63
N GLY A 154 8.64 30.68 37.91
CA GLY A 154 9.67 31.59 37.41
C GLY A 154 10.44 31.14 36.16
N GLN A 155 10.32 29.88 35.72
CA GLN A 155 11.11 29.34 34.60
C GLN A 155 10.66 29.85 33.23
N GLY A 156 9.42 30.34 33.14
CA GLY A 156 8.81 30.82 31.89
C GLY A 156 8.46 29.70 30.90
N LYS A 157 8.81 28.44 31.17
CA LYS A 157 8.61 27.30 30.26
C LYS A 157 8.03 26.13 31.03
N HIS A 158 7.38 25.23 30.30
CA HIS A 158 6.92 23.92 30.76
C HIS A 158 7.50 22.85 29.86
N THR A 159 7.71 21.65 30.40
CA THR A 159 7.95 20.46 29.58
C THR A 159 6.82 20.32 28.56
N CYS A 160 7.17 19.97 27.33
CA CYS A 160 6.20 19.77 26.27
C CYS A 160 5.19 18.69 26.71
N PRO A 161 3.88 18.99 26.78
CA PRO A 161 2.88 18.02 27.22
C PRO A 161 2.66 16.89 26.19
N GLN A 162 3.10 17.08 24.94
CA GLN A 162 2.86 16.11 23.89
C GLN A 162 3.98 15.09 23.71
N CYS A 163 5.24 15.51 23.90
CA CYS A 163 6.38 14.61 23.84
C CYS A 163 7.00 14.34 25.22
N GLU A 164 6.48 14.96 26.28
CA GLU A 164 6.98 14.84 27.65
C GLU A 164 8.49 15.13 27.80
N GLY A 165 9.06 15.89 26.85
CA GLY A 165 10.49 16.19 26.80
C GLY A 165 11.32 15.25 25.93
N SER A 166 10.75 14.21 25.31
CA SER A 166 11.44 13.28 24.41
C SER A 166 11.93 13.93 23.11
N LEU A 167 11.50 15.16 22.82
CA LEU A 167 11.77 15.94 21.60
C LEU A 167 11.11 15.38 20.32
N GLU A 168 10.75 14.11 20.32
CA GLU A 168 10.22 13.36 19.17
C GLU A 168 8.82 12.83 19.41
N GLU A 169 8.02 12.78 18.34
CA GLU A 169 6.73 12.12 18.29
C GLU A 169 6.84 10.91 17.37
N VAL A 170 6.58 9.72 17.90
CA VAL A 170 6.50 8.49 17.11
C VAL A 170 5.06 8.30 16.66
N SER A 171 4.86 8.31 15.35
CA SER A 171 3.54 8.05 14.75
C SER A 171 3.61 6.91 13.75
N ASP A 172 2.47 6.28 13.47
CA ASP A 172 2.39 5.32 12.38
C ASP A 172 2.78 5.97 11.06
N CYS A 173 3.47 5.20 10.22
CA CYS A 173 3.90 5.66 8.91
C CYS A 173 2.67 5.98 8.05
N ARG A 174 2.49 7.27 7.72
CA ARG A 174 1.35 7.75 6.94
C ARG A 174 1.27 7.15 5.54
N SER A 175 2.40 6.77 4.95
CA SER A 175 2.44 6.17 3.61
C SER A 175 1.90 4.74 3.57
N CYS A 176 2.00 4.00 4.67
CA CYS A 176 1.54 2.59 4.74
C CYS A 176 0.53 2.33 5.85
N ASN A 177 0.06 3.38 6.54
CA ASN A 177 -0.83 3.32 7.70
C ASN A 177 -0.39 2.29 8.74
N GLY A 178 0.91 2.22 9.04
CA GLY A 178 1.46 1.28 10.02
C GLY A 178 1.60 -0.17 9.54
N LEU A 179 1.35 -0.48 8.26
CA LEU A 179 1.50 -1.84 7.73
C LEU A 179 2.97 -2.22 7.45
N GLY A 180 3.82 -1.22 7.20
CA GLY A 180 5.23 -1.42 6.82
C GLY A 180 5.43 -1.93 5.39
N ARG A 181 4.35 -2.16 4.64
CA ARG A 181 4.34 -2.67 3.27
C ARG A 181 3.37 -1.89 2.39
N MET A 182 3.66 -1.84 1.09
CA MET A 182 2.83 -1.23 0.06
C MET A 182 2.61 -2.24 -1.08
N VAL A 183 1.54 -2.08 -1.84
CA VAL A 183 1.23 -2.95 -2.99
C VAL A 183 1.99 -2.45 -4.21
N GLU A 184 2.70 -3.34 -4.91
CA GLU A 184 3.30 -3.06 -6.22
C GLU A 184 2.34 -3.39 -7.36
N GLU A 185 2.66 -2.90 -8.56
CA GLU A 185 1.94 -3.26 -9.78
C GLU A 185 2.28 -4.67 -10.30
N ASN A 186 3.36 -5.27 -9.79
CA ASN A 186 3.81 -6.60 -10.20
C ASN A 186 2.90 -7.70 -9.62
N ILE A 187 2.51 -8.65 -10.47
CA ILE A 187 1.81 -9.87 -10.05
C ILE A 187 2.77 -10.70 -9.20
N CYS A 188 2.26 -11.24 -8.09
CA CYS A 188 3.09 -12.03 -7.20
C CYS A 188 3.29 -13.43 -7.76
N ASN A 189 4.56 -13.83 -7.89
CA ASN A 189 4.94 -15.19 -8.26
C ASN A 189 4.90 -16.19 -7.08
N HIS A 190 4.34 -15.79 -5.93
CA HIS A 190 4.30 -16.56 -4.67
C HIS A 190 5.66 -17.03 -4.13
N GLN A 191 6.77 -16.55 -4.68
CA GLN A 191 8.11 -16.92 -4.27
C GLN A 191 8.75 -15.79 -3.47
N ALA A 192 9.40 -16.16 -2.36
CA ALA A 192 10.24 -15.25 -1.61
C ALA A 192 11.33 -14.68 -2.53
N ALA A 193 11.59 -13.38 -2.43
CA ALA A 193 12.66 -12.77 -3.21
C ALA A 193 13.98 -13.47 -2.87
N PRO A 194 14.81 -13.84 -3.85
CA PRO A 194 16.11 -14.42 -3.57
C PRO A 194 16.90 -13.41 -2.74
N LYS A 195 17.30 -13.80 -1.52
CA LYS A 195 18.18 -12.98 -0.70
C LYS A 195 19.46 -12.76 -1.50
N HIS A 196 19.88 -11.52 -1.72
CA HIS A 196 21.07 -11.17 -2.53
C HIS A 196 22.31 -12.03 -2.19
N MET A 197 22.43 -12.48 -0.94
CA MET A 197 23.50 -13.38 -0.48
C MET A 197 23.48 -14.80 -1.08
N SER A 198 22.32 -15.35 -1.45
CA SER A 198 22.23 -16.69 -2.04
C SER A 198 22.74 -16.73 -3.49
N LEU A 199 22.62 -15.61 -4.23
CA LEU A 199 23.11 -15.50 -5.60
C LEU A 199 24.65 -15.47 -5.64
N VAL A 200 25.28 -14.78 -4.69
CA VAL A 200 26.75 -14.77 -4.55
C VAL A 200 27.26 -16.16 -4.18
N PHE A 201 26.56 -16.87 -3.28
CA PHE A 201 26.95 -18.21 -2.86
C PHE A 201 26.78 -19.26 -3.98
N GLN A 202 25.69 -19.20 -4.75
CA GLN A 202 25.50 -20.06 -5.93
C GLN A 202 26.55 -19.78 -7.01
N LYS A 203 26.93 -18.52 -7.21
CA LYS A 203 27.98 -18.14 -8.16
C LYS A 203 29.38 -18.60 -7.73
N LEU A 204 29.65 -18.65 -6.42
CA LEU A 204 30.89 -19.22 -5.89
C LEU A 204 30.90 -20.75 -6.00
N GLN A 205 29.78 -21.42 -5.77
CA GLN A 205 29.68 -22.88 -5.94
C GLN A 205 29.89 -23.33 -7.40
N SER A 206 29.36 -22.58 -8.38
CA SER A 206 29.57 -22.91 -9.79
C SER A 206 31.01 -22.66 -10.25
N LEU A 207 31.73 -21.71 -9.64
CA LEU A 207 33.15 -21.49 -9.90
C LEU A 207 34.04 -22.62 -9.31
N HIS A 208 33.67 -23.17 -8.15
CA HIS A 208 34.37 -24.31 -7.55
C HIS A 208 34.05 -25.66 -8.21
N ALA A 209 32.88 -25.81 -8.84
CA ALA A 209 32.56 -27.02 -9.61
C ALA A 209 33.37 -27.14 -10.91
N ASN A 210 33.73 -26.02 -11.54
CA ASN A 210 34.49 -25.97 -12.80
C ASN A 210 36.02 -26.00 -12.62
N THR A 211 36.52 -26.25 -11.39
CA THR A 211 37.96 -26.30 -11.09
C THR A 211 38.46 -27.69 -10.69
N ASN A 212 37.60 -28.72 -10.82
CA ASN A 212 37.92 -30.12 -10.52
C ASN A 212 37.86 -31.05 -11.76
N GLU A 213 38.02 -30.50 -12.98
CA GLU A 213 38.34 -31.27 -14.20
C GLU A 213 39.75 -30.95 -14.69
#